data_AF-Q68T20-F1
#
_entry.id   AF-Q68T20-F1
#
_cell.length_a   1.000
_cell.length_b   1.000
_cell.length_c   1.000
_cell.angle_alpha   90.00
_cell.angle_beta   90.00
_cell.angle_gamma   90.00
#
_symmetry.space_group_name_H-M   'P 1'
#
loop_
_entity.id
_entity.type
_entity.pdbx_description
1 polymer ?
#
loop_
_entity_poly.entity_id
_entity_poly.type
_entity_poly.pdbx_seq_one_letter_code
_entity_poly.pdbx_strand_id
1 'polypeptide(L)'
;DQLCMLHPLGSGGFGSVYKATYRGVTVAVKQVKKCSKNRLASRQSFWAELNAARLDHSNVVHVIAASTSAPANQDSLGTIIMEYVGNSTLHHVIYGTGSMTTKESNKLSIALSLGYSCNIVAGLVFLHSQLIVHLDLKPANIFITEQNVCKIGDFGCSQKLPDAASGPQLRQQGGTYTHRAPELLKGERVTPKAD
;
A
#
# COMPACT_ATOMS: atom_id res chain seq x y z
N ASP A 1 -6.94 20.25 12.66
CA ASP A 1 -7.35 21.25 11.65
C ASP A 1 -6.19 21.89 10.88
N GLN A 2 -5.19 21.12 10.42
CA GLN A 2 -4.11 21.64 9.55
C GLN A 2 -3.71 20.61 8.47
N LEU A 3 -4.71 20.04 7.79
CA LEU A 3 -4.46 19.24 6.58
C LEU A 3 -4.60 20.17 5.36
N CYS A 4 -3.52 20.35 4.61
CA CYS A 4 -3.51 21.17 3.40
C CYS A 4 -3.17 20.29 2.20
N MET A 5 -4.13 20.06 1.31
CA MET A 5 -3.94 19.28 0.09
C MET A 5 -3.07 20.05 -0.91
N LEU A 6 -2.07 19.41 -1.52
CA LEU A 6 -1.16 20.05 -2.46
C LEU A 6 -1.47 19.66 -3.91
N HIS A 7 -1.24 18.41 -4.30
CA HIS A 7 -1.50 17.92 -5.67
C HIS A 7 -1.79 16.42 -5.71
N PRO A 8 -2.53 15.93 -6.73
CA PRO A 8 -2.77 14.50 -6.90
C PRO A 8 -1.48 13.74 -7.21
N LEU A 9 -1.31 12.59 -6.57
CA LEU A 9 -0.21 11.64 -6.83
C LEU A 9 -0.67 10.48 -7.73
N GLY A 10 -1.94 10.09 -7.63
CA GLY A 10 -2.49 9.01 -8.43
C GLY A 10 -3.93 8.69 -8.07
N SER A 11 -4.56 7.84 -8.87
CA SER A 11 -5.88 7.30 -8.57
C SER A 11 -5.97 5.86 -9.07
N GLY A 12 -6.76 5.05 -8.37
CA GLY A 12 -6.96 3.63 -8.69
C GLY A 12 -8.30 3.12 -8.17
N GLY A 13 -8.48 1.79 -8.20
CA GLY A 13 -9.75 1.14 -7.84
C GLY A 13 -10.22 1.44 -6.41
N PHE A 14 -9.30 1.80 -5.51
CA PHE A 14 -9.58 2.04 -4.10
C PHE A 14 -9.69 3.52 -3.72
N GLY A 15 -9.46 4.44 -4.66
CA GLY A 15 -9.56 5.87 -4.38
C GLY A 15 -8.49 6.73 -5.05
N SER A 16 -8.32 7.93 -4.52
CA SER A 16 -7.33 8.91 -5.00
C SER A 16 -6.31 9.19 -3.91
N VAL A 17 -5.05 9.36 -4.30
CA VAL A 17 -3.94 9.71 -3.40
C VAL A 17 -3.43 11.09 -3.75
N TYR A 18 -3.15 11.89 -2.73
CA TYR A 18 -2.68 13.26 -2.87
C TYR A 18 -1.45 13.47 -2.00
N LYS A 19 -0.54 14.32 -2.46
CA LYS A 19 0.48 14.92 -1.61
C LYS A 19 -0.19 16.02 -0.80
N ALA A 20 0.11 16.10 0.49
CA ALA A 20 -0.45 17.10 1.38
C ALA A 20 0.57 17.47 2.46
N THR A 21 0.22 18.47 3.27
CA THR A 21 0.91 18.80 4.51
C THR A 21 -0.03 18.55 5.67
N TYR A 22 0.43 17.84 6.71
CA TYR A 22 -0.29 17.61 7.95
C TYR A 22 0.58 18.04 9.13
N ARG A 23 0.13 19.04 9.90
CA ARG A 23 0.89 19.63 11.02
C ARG A 23 2.31 20.06 10.61
N GLY A 24 2.45 20.66 9.42
CA GLY A 24 3.73 21.12 8.87
C GLY A 24 4.60 20.04 8.22
N VAL A 25 4.21 18.76 8.30
CA VAL A 25 4.97 17.64 7.72
C VAL A 25 4.36 17.20 6.39
N THR A 26 5.19 16.90 5.39
CA THR A 26 4.72 16.37 4.10
C THR A 26 4.19 14.95 4.28
N VAL A 27 2.99 14.67 3.77
CA VAL A 27 2.27 13.40 3.91
C VAL A 27 1.62 12.98 2.60
N ALA A 28 1.31 11.69 2.50
CA ALA A 28 0.42 11.14 1.48
C ALA A 28 -0.98 10.96 2.08
N VAL A 29 -2.01 11.42 1.37
CA VAL A 29 -3.41 11.34 1.79
C VAL A 29 -4.17 10.49 0.79
N LYS A 30 -4.62 9.32 1.22
CA LYS A 30 -5.51 8.45 0.43
C LYS A 30 -6.95 8.71 0.82
N GLN A 31 -7.73 9.18 -0.14
CA GLN A 31 -9.18 9.33 -0.03
C GLN A 31 -9.84 8.12 -0.66
N VAL A 32 -10.48 7.28 0.15
CA VAL A 32 -11.18 6.09 -0.31
C VAL A 32 -12.56 6.48 -0.81
N LYS A 33 -12.84 6.28 -2.09
CA LYS A 33 -14.13 6.65 -2.69
C LYS A 33 -15.24 5.68 -2.24
N LYS A 34 -16.46 6.20 -2.06
CA LYS A 34 -17.66 5.36 -1.93
C LYS A 34 -18.02 4.85 -3.33
N CYS A 35 -17.71 3.59 -3.63
CA CYS A 35 -18.20 2.99 -4.88
C CYS A 35 -19.67 2.60 -4.71
N SER A 36 -20.59 3.31 -5.40
CA SER A 36 -22.03 3.00 -5.38
C SER A 36 -22.34 1.61 -5.95
N LYS A 37 -21.56 1.14 -6.92
CA LYS A 37 -21.71 -0.18 -7.56
C LYS A 37 -21.18 -1.33 -6.70
N ASN A 38 -20.18 -1.09 -5.83
CA ASN A 38 -19.61 -2.13 -4.97
C ASN A 38 -19.21 -1.56 -3.60
N ARG A 39 -20.22 -1.21 -2.79
CA ARG A 39 -20.05 -0.56 -1.48
C ARG A 39 -19.28 -1.42 -0.49
N LEU A 40 -19.45 -2.75 -0.57
CA LEU A 40 -18.76 -3.71 0.30
C LEU A 40 -17.26 -3.72 0.03
N ALA A 41 -16.84 -3.79 -1.24
CA ALA A 41 -15.43 -3.78 -1.60
C ALA A 41 -14.71 -2.48 -1.18
N SER A 42 -15.33 -1.31 -1.37
CA SER A 42 -14.75 -0.04 -0.91
C SER A 42 -14.59 0.00 0.62
N ARG A 43 -15.57 -0.55 1.37
CA ARG A 43 -15.48 -0.64 2.83
C ARG A 43 -14.39 -1.60 3.29
N GLN A 44 -14.33 -2.78 2.70
CA GLN A 44 -13.30 -3.76 3.00
C GLN A 44 -11.92 -3.21 2.70
N SER A 45 -11.74 -2.53 1.58
CA SER A 45 -10.46 -1.91 1.24
C SER A 45 -10.04 -0.83 2.23
N PHE A 46 -10.96 0.05 2.65
CA PHE A 46 -10.67 1.03 3.70
C PHE A 46 -10.22 0.36 5.01
N TRP A 47 -10.94 -0.68 5.46
CA TRP A 47 -10.56 -1.41 6.67
C TRP A 47 -9.26 -2.20 6.50
N ALA A 48 -8.99 -2.73 5.31
CA ALA A 48 -7.75 -3.42 4.98
C ALA A 48 -6.54 -2.48 5.13
N GLU A 49 -6.66 -1.23 4.69
CA GLU A 49 -5.60 -0.23 4.91
C GLU A 49 -5.26 -0.03 6.39
N LEU A 50 -6.28 -0.13 7.25
CA LEU A 50 -6.10 0.02 8.69
C LEU A 50 -5.46 -1.21 9.35
N ASN A 51 -5.23 -2.31 8.63
CA ASN A 51 -4.36 -3.39 9.14
C ASN A 51 -2.94 -2.87 9.36
N ALA A 52 -2.49 -1.91 8.55
CA ALA A 52 -1.21 -1.24 8.74
C ALA A 52 -1.24 -0.13 9.81
N ALA A 53 -2.40 0.13 10.42
CA ALA A 53 -2.48 1.10 11.51
C ALA A 53 -1.65 0.59 12.70
N ARG A 54 -0.81 1.48 13.25
CA ARG A 54 0.12 1.20 14.37
C ARG A 54 1.30 0.29 14.03
N LEU A 55 1.51 -0.05 12.75
CA LEU A 55 2.76 -0.67 12.33
C LEU A 55 3.89 0.36 12.32
N ASP A 56 5.05 -0.05 12.82
CA ASP A 56 6.27 0.75 12.83
C ASP A 56 7.46 -0.13 12.44
N HIS A 57 7.90 0.00 11.19
CA HIS A 57 9.01 -0.74 10.63
C HIS A 57 9.65 0.03 9.48
N SER A 58 10.98 0.03 9.38
CA SER A 58 11.72 0.83 8.38
C SER A 58 11.40 0.49 6.93
N ASN A 59 10.83 -0.69 6.66
CA ASN A 59 10.44 -1.16 5.32
C ASN A 59 8.93 -1.29 5.10
N VAL A 60 8.11 -0.64 5.94
CA VAL A 60 6.66 -0.57 5.79
C VAL A 60 6.23 0.90 5.85
N VAL A 61 5.31 1.30 4.98
CA VAL A 61 4.75 2.65 4.99
C VAL A 61 3.97 2.89 6.27
N HIS A 62 4.35 3.93 7.01
CA HIS A 62 3.73 4.30 8.26
C HIS A 62 2.38 5.01 8.06
N VAL A 63 1.33 4.47 8.66
CA VAL A 63 0.01 5.11 8.74
C VAL A 63 -0.03 6.05 9.94
N ILE A 64 -0.18 7.35 9.66
CA ILE A 64 -0.16 8.41 10.67
C ILE A 64 -1.53 8.56 11.33
N ALA A 65 -2.60 8.59 10.53
CA ALA A 65 -3.96 8.77 11.02
C ALA A 65 -4.98 8.26 9.99
N ALA A 66 -6.19 7.97 10.45
CA ALA A 66 -7.31 7.68 9.57
C ALA A 66 -8.60 8.28 10.14
N SER A 67 -9.53 8.61 9.26
CA SER A 67 -10.84 9.15 9.63
C SER A 67 -11.92 8.64 8.66
N THR A 68 -13.05 8.22 9.21
CA THR A 68 -14.27 7.94 8.44
C THR A 68 -15.14 9.17 8.24
N SER A 69 -14.76 10.31 8.82
CA SER A 69 -15.49 11.56 8.68
C SER A 69 -15.11 12.23 7.36
N ALA A 70 -15.89 11.94 6.32
CA ALA A 70 -15.89 12.72 5.09
C ALA A 70 -16.87 13.90 5.22
N PRO A 71 -16.54 15.11 4.75
CA PRO A 71 -17.51 16.20 4.61
C PRO A 71 -18.76 15.71 3.88
N ALA A 72 -19.95 16.14 4.30
CA ALA A 72 -21.24 15.64 3.79
C ALA A 72 -21.42 15.79 2.26
N ASN A 73 -20.63 16.65 1.61
CA ASN A 73 -20.63 16.92 0.18
C ASN A 73 -19.57 16.15 -0.63
N GLN A 74 -18.76 15.27 0.00
CA GLN A 74 -17.77 14.45 -0.68
C GLN A 74 -18.16 12.98 -0.68
N ASP A 75 -18.07 12.34 -1.85
CA ASP A 75 -18.33 10.91 -2.05
C ASP A 75 -17.14 10.05 -1.60
N SER A 76 -16.63 10.35 -0.41
CA SER A 76 -15.54 9.64 0.26
C SER A 76 -16.09 8.80 1.41
N LEU A 77 -15.56 7.59 1.54
CA LEU A 77 -15.80 6.69 2.66
C LEU A 77 -14.94 7.08 3.87
N GLY A 78 -13.74 7.56 3.60
CA GLY A 78 -12.78 7.93 4.63
C GLY A 78 -11.47 8.38 4.02
N THR A 79 -10.63 8.93 4.89
CA THR A 79 -9.32 9.49 4.58
C THR A 79 -8.28 8.80 5.43
N ILE A 80 -7.17 8.41 4.80
CA ILE A 80 -6.01 7.81 5.46
C ILE A 80 -4.82 8.72 5.18
N ILE A 81 -4.13 9.13 6.24
CA ILE A 81 -2.93 9.95 6.22
C ILE A 81 -1.75 9.04 6.51
N MET A 82 -0.77 9.05 5.62
CA MET A 82 0.41 8.19 5.66
C MET A 82 1.66 9.04 5.48
N GLU A 83 2.82 8.50 5.86
CA GLU A 83 4.08 9.11 5.47
C GLU A 83 4.16 9.24 3.94
N TYR A 84 4.78 10.32 3.49
CA TYR A 84 5.14 10.47 2.08
C TYR A 84 6.55 9.93 1.88
N VAL A 85 6.67 8.76 1.23
CA VAL A 85 7.95 8.06 1.07
C VAL A 85 8.84 8.72 0.01
N GLY A 86 8.25 9.17 -1.09
CA GLY A 86 8.97 9.72 -2.23
C GLY A 86 8.15 9.68 -3.51
N ASN A 87 8.74 10.14 -4.62
CA ASN A 87 8.11 10.15 -5.95
C ASN A 87 8.35 8.86 -6.75
N SER A 88 9.17 7.94 -6.23
CA SER A 88 9.58 6.75 -6.97
C SER A 88 9.03 5.49 -6.32
N THR A 89 8.75 4.52 -7.18
CA THR A 89 8.37 3.16 -6.81
C THR A 89 9.30 2.21 -7.56
N LEU A 90 9.38 0.96 -7.12
CA LEU A 90 10.16 -0.05 -7.81
C LEU A 90 9.68 -0.25 -9.26
N HIS A 91 8.39 -0.03 -9.53
CA HIS A 91 7.85 -0.02 -10.90
C HIS A 91 8.54 1.02 -11.79
N HIS A 92 8.73 2.25 -11.29
CA HIS A 92 9.44 3.29 -12.04
C HIS A 92 10.89 2.90 -12.33
N VAL A 93 11.56 2.25 -11.38
CA VAL A 93 12.96 1.81 -11.52
C VAL A 93 13.10 0.65 -12.52
N ILE A 94 12.20 -0.34 -12.46
CA ILE A 94 12.26 -1.52 -13.34
C ILE A 94 11.86 -1.17 -14.78
N TYR A 95 10.80 -0.37 -14.95
CA TYR A 95 10.19 -0.14 -16.27
C TYR A 95 10.47 1.24 -16.87
N GLY A 96 11.16 2.13 -16.15
CA GLY A 96 11.57 3.45 -16.65
C GLY A 96 10.42 4.45 -16.87
N THR A 97 9.28 4.26 -16.20
CA THR A 97 8.04 5.04 -16.44
C THR A 97 7.98 6.39 -15.70
N GLY A 98 9.08 6.84 -15.07
CA GLY A 98 9.15 8.09 -14.31
C GLY A 98 9.60 9.29 -15.15
N SER A 99 9.01 10.48 -14.88
CA SER A 99 9.30 11.76 -15.56
C SER A 99 10.74 12.31 -15.35
N MET A 100 11.54 11.70 -14.46
CA MET A 100 12.87 12.20 -14.06
C MET A 100 14.03 11.35 -14.61
N THR A 101 13.93 10.83 -15.84
CA THR A 101 15.08 10.20 -16.49
C THR A 101 15.94 11.26 -17.19
N THR A 102 16.84 11.88 -16.42
CA THR A 102 18.09 12.35 -17.01
C THR A 102 18.80 11.15 -17.61
N LYS A 103 19.11 11.29 -18.89
CA LYS A 103 19.76 10.31 -19.76
C LYS A 103 20.91 9.55 -19.04
N GLU A 104 20.90 8.23 -19.22
CA GLU A 104 22.03 7.28 -19.08
C GLU A 104 22.44 6.65 -17.73
N SER A 105 21.88 6.96 -16.56
CA SER A 105 22.48 6.41 -15.31
C SER A 105 21.48 6.03 -14.21
N ASN A 106 20.79 4.89 -14.38
CA ASN A 106 20.32 4.04 -13.27
C ASN A 106 19.79 2.69 -13.78
N LYS A 107 20.64 1.91 -14.47
CA LYS A 107 20.35 0.47 -14.59
C LYS A 107 20.40 -0.12 -13.17
N LEU A 108 19.35 -0.83 -12.78
CA LEU A 108 19.29 -1.53 -11.50
C LEU A 108 20.48 -2.50 -11.39
N SER A 109 21.51 -2.12 -10.63
CA SER A 109 22.70 -2.95 -10.44
C SER A 109 22.34 -4.17 -9.59
N ILE A 110 23.11 -5.26 -9.69
CA ILE A 110 22.88 -6.45 -8.86
C ILE A 110 22.91 -6.08 -7.37
N ALA A 111 23.84 -5.22 -6.96
CA ALA A 111 23.93 -4.76 -5.57
C ALA A 111 22.67 -4.00 -5.13
N LEU A 112 22.15 -3.12 -5.98
CA LEU A 112 20.93 -2.36 -5.68
C LEU A 112 19.70 -3.29 -5.65
N SER A 113 19.60 -4.22 -6.60
CA SER A 113 18.55 -5.25 -6.61
C SER A 113 18.55 -6.05 -5.31
N LEU A 114 19.72 -6.53 -4.86
CA LEU A 114 19.85 -7.29 -3.61
C LEU A 114 19.46 -6.43 -2.40
N GLY A 115 19.90 -5.17 -2.35
CA GLY A 115 19.51 -4.23 -1.29
C GLY A 115 17.98 -4.04 -1.21
N TYR A 116 17.34 -3.81 -2.36
CA TYR A 116 15.88 -3.69 -2.44
C TYR A 116 15.18 -4.99 -2.04
N SER A 117 15.65 -6.15 -2.51
CA SER A 117 15.11 -7.45 -2.09
C SER A 117 15.21 -7.65 -0.58
N CYS A 118 16.35 -7.34 0.04
CA CYS A 118 16.51 -7.44 1.50
C CYS A 118 15.53 -6.53 2.26
N ASN A 119 15.33 -5.29 1.80
CA ASN A 119 14.36 -4.38 2.38
C ASN A 119 12.92 -4.91 2.28
N ILE A 120 12.52 -5.40 1.10
CA ILE A 120 11.18 -5.95 0.88
C ILE A 120 10.96 -7.18 1.77
N VAL A 121 11.93 -8.11 1.81
CA VAL A 121 11.85 -9.31 2.65
C VAL A 121 11.77 -8.95 4.13
N ALA A 122 12.57 -7.99 4.61
CA ALA A 122 12.49 -7.53 6.00
C ALA A 122 11.09 -6.97 6.34
N GLY A 123 10.51 -6.18 5.43
CA GLY A 123 9.13 -5.69 5.57
C GLY A 123 8.09 -6.83 5.61
N LEU A 124 8.19 -7.82 4.72
CA LEU A 124 7.30 -8.97 4.69
C LEU A 124 7.40 -9.83 5.94
N VAL A 125 8.62 -10.13 6.40
CA VAL A 125 8.85 -10.87 7.66
C VAL A 125 8.18 -10.16 8.83
N PHE A 126 8.32 -8.84 8.92
CA PHE A 126 7.63 -8.04 9.93
C PHE A 126 6.10 -8.14 9.80
N LEU A 127 5.54 -7.91 8.60
CA LEU A 127 4.09 -8.01 8.37
C LEU A 127 3.52 -9.38 8.75
N HIS A 128 4.20 -10.44 8.32
CA HIS A 128 3.79 -11.81 8.61
C HIS A 128 3.89 -12.13 10.11
N SER A 129 4.86 -11.56 10.83
CA SER A 129 4.94 -11.66 12.30
C SER A 129 3.76 -11.00 13.02
N GLN A 130 3.13 -10.00 12.39
CA GLN A 130 1.91 -9.33 12.87
C GLN A 130 0.63 -9.99 12.36
N LEU A 131 0.74 -11.18 11.74
CA LEU A 131 -0.34 -11.93 11.10
C LEU A 131 -1.03 -11.15 9.97
N ILE A 132 -0.31 -10.28 9.28
CA ILE A 132 -0.84 -9.48 8.16
C ILE A 132 -0.26 -10.02 6.86
N VAL A 133 -1.13 -10.37 5.91
CA VAL A 133 -0.77 -10.74 4.53
C VAL A 133 -1.13 -9.57 3.61
N HIS A 134 -0.22 -9.17 2.73
CA HIS A 134 -0.37 -7.96 1.91
C HIS A 134 -1.34 -8.15 0.73
N LEU A 135 -1.25 -9.27 0.03
CA LEU A 135 -2.15 -9.73 -1.05
C LEU A 135 -2.19 -8.89 -2.32
N ASP A 136 -1.44 -7.80 -2.40
CA ASP A 136 -1.20 -7.03 -3.64
C ASP A 136 0.27 -6.62 -3.77
N LEU A 137 1.21 -7.53 -3.48
CA LEU A 137 2.64 -7.25 -3.61
C LEU A 137 3.03 -7.15 -5.08
N LYS A 138 3.50 -5.98 -5.50
CA LYS A 138 3.95 -5.69 -6.87
C LYS A 138 4.89 -4.49 -6.87
N PRO A 139 5.72 -4.29 -7.92
CA PRO A 139 6.64 -3.17 -7.97
C PRO A 139 5.99 -1.78 -7.77
N ALA A 140 4.72 -1.61 -8.14
CA ALA A 140 4.00 -0.34 -7.98
C ALA A 140 3.64 -0.02 -6.53
N ASN A 141 3.63 -1.02 -5.65
CA ASN A 141 3.31 -0.90 -4.23
C ASN A 141 4.57 -0.91 -3.35
N ILE A 142 5.76 -0.94 -3.96
CA ILE A 142 7.05 -0.78 -3.28
C ILE A 142 7.56 0.64 -3.54
N PHE A 143 7.53 1.48 -2.52
CA PHE A 143 8.00 2.86 -2.58
C PHE A 143 9.49 2.94 -2.25
N ILE A 144 10.18 3.92 -2.82
CA ILE A 144 11.62 4.12 -2.63
C ILE A 144 11.85 5.51 -2.04
N THR A 145 12.51 5.56 -0.89
CA THR A 145 12.93 6.82 -0.25
C THR A 145 14.07 7.48 -1.03
N GLU A 146 14.33 8.76 -0.74
CA GLU A 146 15.51 9.46 -1.27
C GLU A 146 16.83 8.80 -0.87
N GLN A 147 16.84 8.03 0.22
CA GLN A 147 18.01 7.28 0.71
C GLN A 147 18.10 5.86 0.11
N ASN A 148 17.34 5.56 -0.96
CA ASN A 148 17.27 4.24 -1.60
C ASN A 148 16.85 3.10 -0.67
N VAL A 149 15.91 3.38 0.26
CA VAL A 149 15.29 2.35 1.11
C VAL A 149 13.92 2.00 0.56
N CYS A 150 13.63 0.70 0.40
CA CYS A 150 12.30 0.25 -0.02
C CYS A 150 11.33 0.17 1.15
N LYS A 151 10.09 0.62 0.93
CA LYS A 151 8.95 0.49 1.84
C LYS A 151 7.74 -0.13 1.15
N ILE A 152 7.13 -1.15 1.77
CA ILE A 152 5.88 -1.76 1.32
C ILE A 152 4.72 -0.84 1.69
N GLY A 153 3.87 -0.50 0.72
CA GLY A 153 2.66 0.30 0.92
C GLY A 153 1.46 -0.21 0.12
N ASP A 154 0.34 0.50 0.22
CA ASP A 154 -0.97 0.14 -0.37
C ASP A 154 -1.54 -1.18 0.20
N PHE A 155 -2.11 -1.08 1.39
CA PHE A 155 -2.67 -2.21 2.14
C PHE A 155 -4.15 -2.45 1.80
N GLY A 156 -4.67 -1.84 0.75
CA GLY A 156 -6.09 -1.89 0.38
C GLY A 156 -6.62 -3.27 0.00
N CYS A 157 -5.74 -4.27 -0.14
CA CYS A 157 -6.10 -5.68 -0.34
C CYS A 157 -5.68 -6.58 0.83
N SER A 158 -4.99 -6.03 1.84
CA SER A 158 -4.38 -6.80 2.91
C SER A 158 -5.42 -7.47 3.82
N GLN A 159 -4.98 -8.52 4.52
CA GLN A 159 -5.81 -9.23 5.47
C GLN A 159 -5.03 -9.54 6.74
N LYS A 160 -5.67 -9.33 7.89
CA LYS A 160 -5.18 -9.82 9.17
C LYS A 160 -5.74 -11.23 9.41
N LEU A 161 -4.84 -12.20 9.53
CA LEU A 161 -5.19 -13.59 9.80
C LEU A 161 -5.68 -13.74 11.25
N PRO A 162 -6.66 -14.63 11.50
CA PRO A 162 -7.07 -14.94 12.86
C PRO A 162 -5.95 -15.68 13.61
N ASP A 163 -5.81 -15.40 14.91
CA ASP A 163 -4.84 -16.09 15.79
C ASP A 163 -5.08 -17.61 15.89
N ALA A 164 -6.30 -18.07 15.58
CA ALA A 164 -6.70 -19.48 15.61
C ALA A 164 -7.11 -20.00 14.23
N ALA A 165 -6.67 -21.22 13.90
CA ALA A 165 -6.93 -21.91 12.63
C ALA A 165 -8.43 -22.14 12.30
N SER A 166 -9.29 -22.05 13.32
CA SER A 166 -10.75 -22.27 13.29
C SER A 166 -11.57 -21.01 12.93
N GLY A 167 -10.92 -19.88 12.64
CA GLY A 167 -11.60 -18.69 12.14
C GLY A 167 -12.26 -18.90 10.77
N PRO A 168 -13.22 -18.04 10.38
CA PRO A 168 -13.83 -18.10 9.06
C PRO A 168 -12.76 -18.04 7.96
N GLN A 169 -12.94 -18.82 6.89
CA GLN A 169 -12.03 -18.77 5.75
C GLN A 169 -12.08 -17.36 5.13
N LEU A 170 -11.01 -16.61 5.32
CA LEU A 170 -10.82 -15.36 4.61
C LEU A 170 -10.45 -15.68 3.16
N ARG A 171 -11.31 -15.25 2.24
CA ARG A 171 -11.04 -15.32 0.80
C ARG A 171 -10.47 -13.97 0.36
N GLN A 172 -9.50 -13.99 -0.54
CA GLN A 172 -8.96 -12.75 -1.10
C GLN A 172 -10.03 -12.05 -1.95
N GLN A 173 -10.26 -10.77 -1.66
CA GLN A 173 -11.10 -9.88 -2.47
C GLN A 173 -10.22 -8.74 -2.98
N GLY A 174 -9.88 -8.77 -4.26
CA GLY A 174 -9.01 -7.77 -4.89
C GLY A 174 -7.54 -8.18 -4.95
N GLY A 175 -6.69 -7.28 -5.38
CA GLY A 175 -5.29 -7.54 -5.73
C GLY A 175 -5.11 -7.72 -7.23
N THR A 176 -3.87 -7.57 -7.68
CA THR A 176 -3.49 -7.56 -9.09
C THR A 176 -3.39 -8.97 -9.61
N TYR A 177 -4.24 -9.31 -10.61
CA TYR A 177 -4.35 -10.66 -11.14
C TYR A 177 -3.01 -11.29 -11.56
N THR A 178 -2.13 -10.51 -12.20
CA THR A 178 -0.83 -10.98 -12.70
C THR A 178 0.21 -11.26 -11.61
N HIS A 179 -0.02 -10.81 -10.38
CA HIS A 179 0.88 -11.00 -9.24
C HIS A 179 0.24 -11.87 -8.14
N ARG A 180 -0.93 -12.46 -8.43
CA ARG A 180 -1.66 -13.28 -7.46
C ARG A 180 -1.17 -14.72 -7.50
N ALA A 181 -0.93 -15.30 -6.31
CA ALA A 181 -0.59 -16.70 -6.17
C ALA A 181 -1.69 -17.65 -6.70
N PRO A 182 -1.34 -18.79 -7.32
CA PRO A 182 -2.29 -19.67 -7.99
C PRO A 182 -3.35 -20.29 -7.06
N GLU A 183 -3.00 -20.57 -5.81
CA GLU A 183 -3.94 -21.05 -4.78
C GLU A 183 -5.07 -20.04 -4.51
N LEU A 184 -4.76 -18.74 -4.55
CA LEU A 184 -5.77 -17.69 -4.37
C LEU A 184 -6.69 -17.57 -5.59
N LEU A 185 -6.17 -17.85 -6.80
CA LEU A 185 -6.99 -17.94 -8.02
C LEU A 185 -7.96 -19.13 -7.99
N LYS A 186 -7.60 -20.22 -7.30
CA LYS A 186 -8.45 -21.38 -7.04
C LYS A 186 -9.46 -21.15 -5.91
N GLY A 187 -9.38 -20.00 -5.22
CA GLY A 187 -10.24 -19.68 -4.08
C GLY A 187 -9.86 -20.44 -2.80
N GLU A 188 -8.61 -20.90 -2.71
CA GLU A 188 -8.08 -21.52 -1.50
C GLU A 188 -7.88 -20.49 -0.37
N ARG A 189 -7.50 -20.99 0.81
CA ARG A 189 -7.32 -20.16 2.01
C ARG A 189 -6.12 -19.22 1.84
N VAL A 190 -6.27 -17.98 2.26
CA VAL A 190 -5.16 -17.03 2.37
C VAL A 190 -4.14 -17.51 3.41
N THR A 191 -2.86 -17.52 3.02
CA THR A 191 -1.72 -17.76 3.91
C THR A 191 -0.59 -16.78 3.59
N PRO A 192 0.38 -16.59 4.50
CA PRO A 192 1.53 -15.73 4.22
C PRO A 192 2.37 -16.17 3.01
N LYS A 193 2.27 -17.45 2.58
CA LYS A 193 2.99 -17.97 1.42
C LYS A 193 2.51 -17.40 0.07
N ALA A 194 1.36 -16.72 0.08
CA ALA A 194 0.79 -16.14 -1.12
C ALA A 194 1.33 -14.73 -1.44
N ASP A 195 2.07 -14.12 -0.50
CA ASP A 195 2.90 -12.93 -0.74
C ASP A 195 4.29 -13.35 -1.25
#